data_AF-X0L142-F1
#
_entry.id   AF-X0L142-F1
#
_cell.length_a   1.000
_cell.length_b   1.000
_cell.length_c   1.000
_cell.angle_alpha   90.00
_cell.angle_beta   90.00
_cell.angle_gamma   90.00
#
_symmetry.space_group_name_H-M   'P 1'
#
loop_
_entity.id
_entity.type
_entity.pdbx_description
1 polymer ?
#
loop_
_entity_poly.entity_id
_entity_poly.type
_entity_poly.pdbx_seq_one_letter_code
_entity_poly.pdbx_strand_id
1 'polypeptide(L)'
;MTVDVYQQWINLVKTYSKCSLTCPDDRLMAMAGIAEMFKKNTGDEYLAGLWRSRIVEGLNWVVLDPTSRPQNSCRVPPWSWAAVDSSVLPQRTNLPRDEDLVDIIDAKSHPGQTSSRSQLVKGSIQLRGYLLEMPSTIYACPDTLETTFKGGESFSSLPLSPTLRRQVNNEDENPVGELFVITEGLVLQAVSGAGSTYKRVGQFVVTSLDNASFFGLITTAPKSRGGVALISADESRKS
;
A
#
# COMPACT_ATOMS: atom_id res chain seq x y z
N MET A 1 -21.31 15.57 -14.01
CA MET A 1 -20.36 14.90 -13.11
C MET A 1 -19.34 14.17 -13.96
N THR A 2 -18.13 14.70 -14.08
CA THR A 2 -17.03 14.00 -14.75
C THR A 2 -16.56 12.89 -13.82
N VAL A 3 -16.79 11.63 -14.19
CA VAL A 3 -16.25 10.49 -13.44
C VAL A 3 -14.73 10.55 -13.54
N ASP A 4 -14.02 10.58 -12.41
CA ASP A 4 -12.55 10.51 -12.41
C ASP A 4 -12.12 9.19 -13.05
N VAL A 5 -11.41 9.29 -14.19
CA VAL A 5 -10.92 8.15 -14.95
C VAL A 5 -10.05 7.25 -14.07
N TYR A 6 -9.21 7.80 -13.20
CA TYR A 6 -8.34 7.00 -12.33
C TYR A 6 -9.12 6.25 -11.26
N GLN A 7 -10.24 6.81 -10.79
CA GLN A 7 -11.14 6.09 -9.89
C GLN A 7 -11.76 4.85 -10.58
N GLN A 8 -12.00 4.90 -11.89
CA GLN A 8 -12.44 3.74 -12.67
C GLN A 8 -11.33 2.69 -12.77
N TRP A 9 -10.09 3.10 -13.02
CA TRP A 9 -8.93 2.19 -13.01
C TRP A 9 -8.78 1.49 -11.65
N ILE A 10 -8.87 2.24 -10.57
CA ILE A 10 -8.80 1.72 -9.19
C ILE A 10 -9.90 0.70 -8.92
N ASN A 11 -11.13 1.01 -9.31
CA ASN A 11 -12.26 0.08 -9.16
C ASN A 11 -12.05 -1.20 -10.01
N LEU A 12 -11.48 -1.05 -11.21
CA LEU A 12 -11.14 -2.18 -12.06
C LEU A 12 -10.07 -3.06 -11.42
N VAL A 13 -8.97 -2.49 -10.91
CA VAL A 13 -7.92 -3.23 -10.19
C VAL A 13 -8.49 -3.95 -8.96
N LYS A 14 -9.31 -3.27 -8.15
CA LYS A 14 -9.99 -3.87 -6.98
C LYS A 14 -10.89 -5.06 -7.37
N THR A 15 -11.58 -4.95 -8.50
CA THR A 15 -12.49 -6.00 -8.96
C THR A 15 -11.73 -7.17 -9.59
N TYR A 16 -10.75 -6.85 -10.44
CA TYR A 16 -9.98 -7.83 -11.19
C TYR A 16 -9.01 -8.63 -10.32
N SER A 17 -8.41 -8.01 -9.29
CA SER A 17 -7.51 -8.71 -8.36
C SER A 17 -8.18 -9.83 -7.55
N LYS A 18 -9.51 -9.81 -7.45
CA LYS A 18 -10.31 -10.89 -6.83
C LYS A 18 -10.46 -12.11 -7.73
N CYS A 19 -10.20 -11.97 -9.03
CA CYS A 19 -10.33 -13.07 -9.96
C CYS A 19 -9.23 -14.10 -9.73
N SER A 20 -9.61 -15.37 -9.61
CA SER A 20 -8.68 -16.49 -9.61
C SER A 20 -8.21 -16.76 -11.04
N LEU A 21 -7.02 -16.28 -11.39
CA LEU A 21 -6.42 -16.53 -12.68
C LEU A 21 -5.68 -17.87 -12.70
N THR A 22 -5.80 -18.60 -13.79
CA THR A 22 -5.03 -19.84 -14.02
C THR A 22 -3.52 -19.58 -14.04
N CYS A 23 -3.12 -18.40 -14.53
CA CYS A 23 -1.74 -17.92 -14.54
C CYS A 23 -1.67 -16.55 -13.84
N PRO A 24 -1.33 -16.48 -12.54
CA PRO A 24 -1.27 -15.21 -11.79
C PRO A 24 -0.31 -14.18 -12.41
N ASP A 25 0.73 -14.62 -13.10
CA ASP A 25 1.69 -13.72 -13.76
C ASP A 25 1.11 -12.96 -14.95
N ASP A 26 0.00 -13.43 -15.51
CA ASP A 26 -0.62 -12.84 -16.70
C ASP A 26 -1.56 -11.67 -16.35
N ARG A 27 -1.71 -11.32 -15.07
CA ARG A 27 -2.59 -10.23 -14.57
C ARG A 27 -2.41 -8.93 -15.35
N LEU A 28 -1.17 -8.47 -15.50
CA LEU A 28 -0.89 -7.21 -16.22
C LEU A 28 -1.14 -7.33 -17.72
N MET A 29 -0.82 -8.48 -18.33
CA MET A 29 -1.05 -8.73 -19.76
C MET A 29 -2.54 -8.77 -20.08
N ALA A 30 -3.34 -9.43 -19.23
CA ALA A 30 -4.78 -9.50 -19.39
C ALA A 30 -5.45 -8.12 -19.32
N MET A 31 -4.85 -7.17 -18.58
CA MET A 31 -5.32 -5.78 -18.52
C MET A 31 -4.67 -4.85 -19.55
N ALA A 32 -3.72 -5.33 -20.36
CA ALA A 32 -2.91 -4.47 -21.25
C ALA A 32 -3.76 -3.71 -22.28
N GLY A 33 -4.81 -4.33 -22.82
CA GLY A 33 -5.73 -3.67 -23.75
C GLY A 33 -6.48 -2.50 -23.10
N ILE A 34 -6.95 -2.68 -21.86
CA ILE A 34 -7.63 -1.62 -21.10
C ILE A 34 -6.63 -0.54 -20.70
N ALA A 35 -5.43 -0.91 -20.27
CA ALA A 35 -4.36 0.04 -19.99
C ALA A 35 -4.05 0.91 -21.22
N GLU A 36 -3.96 0.33 -22.42
CA GLU A 36 -3.71 1.10 -23.64
C GLU A 36 -4.85 2.09 -23.95
N MET A 37 -6.10 1.74 -23.66
CA MET A 37 -7.23 2.67 -23.78
C MET A 37 -7.13 3.84 -22.80
N PHE A 38 -6.79 3.56 -21.53
CA PHE A 38 -6.59 4.59 -20.52
C PHE A 38 -5.45 5.52 -20.91
N LYS A 39 -4.29 4.97 -21.29
CA LYS A 39 -3.14 5.71 -21.78
C LYS A 39 -3.49 6.65 -22.93
N LYS A 40 -4.26 6.18 -23.92
CA LYS A 40 -4.70 7.02 -25.05
C LYS A 40 -5.63 8.14 -24.62
N ASN A 41 -6.52 7.89 -23.66
CA ASN A 41 -7.50 8.86 -23.19
C ASN A 41 -6.91 9.90 -22.23
N THR A 42 -5.94 9.52 -21.40
CA THR A 42 -5.34 10.40 -20.39
C THR A 42 -4.03 11.03 -20.84
N GLY A 43 -3.33 10.42 -21.81
CA GLY A 43 -1.96 10.78 -22.16
C GLY A 43 -0.91 10.37 -21.11
N ASP A 44 -1.31 9.60 -20.09
CA ASP A 44 -0.45 9.21 -18.97
C ASP A 44 0.42 7.99 -19.28
N GLU A 45 1.53 7.85 -18.56
CA GLU A 45 2.44 6.72 -18.72
C GLU A 45 2.02 5.56 -17.82
N TYR A 46 1.80 4.40 -18.42
CA TYR A 46 1.48 3.16 -17.70
C TYR A 46 2.75 2.48 -17.19
N LEU A 47 2.78 2.21 -15.88
CA LEU A 47 3.94 1.68 -15.16
C LEU A 47 3.56 0.41 -14.40
N ALA A 48 3.67 -0.75 -15.05
CA ALA A 48 3.44 -2.07 -14.48
C ALA A 48 2.20 -2.17 -13.54
N GLY A 49 1.04 -1.69 -13.98
CA GLY A 49 -0.20 -1.70 -13.16
C GLY A 49 -0.57 -0.34 -12.57
N LEU A 50 0.35 0.62 -12.58
CA LEU A 50 0.20 1.96 -12.03
C LEU A 50 0.24 3.02 -13.14
N TRP A 51 -0.07 4.26 -12.78
CA TRP A 51 -0.04 5.42 -13.67
C TRP A 51 0.97 6.43 -13.16
N ARG A 52 1.86 6.98 -14.01
CA ARG A 52 2.93 7.89 -13.59
C ARG A 52 2.39 9.07 -12.79
N SER A 53 1.32 9.70 -13.25
CA SER A 53 0.73 10.85 -12.56
C SER A 53 0.08 10.52 -11.21
N ARG A 54 -0.15 9.23 -10.93
CA ARG A 54 -0.84 8.71 -9.74
C ARG A 54 -0.04 7.63 -9.02
N ILE A 55 1.30 7.70 -9.04
CA ILE A 55 2.14 6.65 -8.44
C ILE A 55 1.88 6.49 -6.95
N VAL A 56 1.79 7.58 -6.18
CA VAL A 56 1.61 7.50 -4.72
C VAL A 56 0.29 6.80 -4.36
N GLU A 57 -0.82 7.23 -4.98
CA GLU A 57 -2.13 6.58 -4.87
C GLU A 57 -2.09 5.12 -5.35
N GLY A 58 -1.43 4.88 -6.49
CA GLY A 58 -1.27 3.54 -7.07
C GLY A 58 -0.41 2.60 -6.22
N LEU A 59 0.49 3.13 -5.39
CA LEU A 59 1.26 2.36 -4.42
C LEU A 59 0.48 2.11 -3.13
N ASN A 60 -0.53 2.90 -2.80
CA ASN A 60 -1.25 2.75 -1.54
C ASN A 60 -2.38 1.71 -1.61
N TRP A 61 -2.05 0.45 -1.90
CA TRP A 61 -2.98 -0.68 -1.80
C TRP A 61 -2.65 -1.57 -0.60
N VAL A 62 -3.64 -2.31 -0.11
CA VAL A 62 -3.50 -3.29 0.97
C VAL A 62 -4.04 -4.65 0.55
N VAL A 63 -3.47 -5.73 1.09
CA VAL A 63 -3.99 -7.10 0.95
C VAL A 63 -4.75 -7.44 2.22
N LEU A 64 -6.03 -7.80 2.07
CA LEU A 64 -6.88 -8.17 3.22
C LEU A 64 -6.68 -9.64 3.61
N ASP A 65 -6.56 -10.51 2.60
CA ASP A 65 -6.43 -11.96 2.77
C ASP A 65 -5.15 -12.42 2.03
N PRO A 66 -3.96 -12.29 2.67
CA PRO A 66 -2.70 -12.61 2.02
C PRO A 66 -2.61 -14.10 1.68
N THR A 67 -2.10 -14.38 0.49
CA THR A 67 -1.77 -15.74 0.03
C THR A 67 -0.26 -15.90 -0.07
N SER A 68 0.19 -17.14 -0.29
CA SER A 68 1.60 -17.39 -0.58
C SER A 68 2.02 -16.71 -1.88
N ARG A 69 3.26 -16.24 -1.91
CA ARG A 69 3.81 -15.57 -3.10
C ARG A 69 3.75 -16.51 -4.32
N PRO A 70 3.33 -16.02 -5.50
CA PRO A 70 3.34 -16.83 -6.71
C PRO A 70 4.75 -17.32 -7.03
N GLN A 71 4.88 -18.60 -7.35
CA GLN A 71 6.15 -19.28 -7.60
C GLN A 71 6.98 -18.62 -8.74
N ASN A 72 6.32 -17.91 -9.65
CA ASN A 72 6.90 -17.22 -10.80
C ASN A 72 6.79 -15.68 -10.72
N SER A 73 6.48 -15.12 -9.55
CA SER A 73 6.30 -13.68 -9.30
C SER A 73 7.50 -12.78 -9.65
N CYS A 74 8.65 -13.36 -10.02
CA CYS A 74 9.79 -12.63 -10.57
C CYS A 74 9.42 -11.82 -11.83
N ARG A 75 8.29 -12.11 -12.48
CA ARG A 75 7.85 -11.48 -13.73
C ARG A 75 7.26 -10.07 -13.59
N VAL A 76 6.91 -9.65 -12.38
CA VAL A 76 6.27 -8.36 -12.10
C VAL A 76 7.05 -7.64 -11.00
N PRO A 77 7.23 -6.30 -11.07
CA PRO A 77 7.91 -5.57 -10.01
C PRO A 77 7.17 -5.72 -8.67
N PRO A 78 7.88 -5.90 -7.54
CA PRO A 78 7.24 -6.20 -6.25
C PRO A 78 6.35 -5.09 -5.69
N TRP A 79 6.48 -3.87 -6.21
CA TRP A 79 5.64 -2.72 -5.86
C TRP A 79 4.30 -2.67 -6.63
N SER A 80 4.15 -3.49 -7.68
CA SER A 80 2.91 -3.61 -8.43
C SER A 80 1.88 -4.42 -7.67
N TRP A 81 0.61 -4.02 -7.73
CA TRP A 81 -0.50 -4.82 -7.18
C TRP A 81 -0.61 -6.20 -7.83
N ALA A 82 -0.07 -6.39 -9.04
CA ALA A 82 -0.08 -7.68 -9.74
C ALA A 82 1.02 -8.64 -9.25
N ALA A 83 1.89 -8.21 -8.33
CA ALA A 83 2.94 -9.06 -7.76
C ALA A 83 2.43 -10.00 -6.65
N VAL A 84 1.16 -9.85 -6.24
CA VAL A 84 0.46 -10.70 -5.26
C VAL A 84 -0.68 -11.45 -5.96
N ASP A 85 -1.02 -12.64 -5.47
CA ASP A 85 -2.16 -13.44 -5.94
C ASP A 85 -3.31 -13.41 -4.93
N SER A 86 -3.64 -12.20 -4.49
CA SER A 86 -4.71 -11.93 -3.52
C SER A 86 -5.55 -10.75 -3.99
N SER A 87 -6.72 -10.58 -3.36
CA SER A 87 -7.53 -9.38 -3.53
C SER A 87 -6.79 -8.18 -2.96
N VAL A 88 -6.60 -7.14 -3.78
CA VAL A 88 -6.05 -5.87 -3.31
C VAL A 88 -7.18 -4.87 -3.08
N LEU A 89 -7.05 -4.08 -2.02
CA LEU A 89 -7.89 -2.92 -1.75
C LEU A 89 -7.03 -1.67 -1.92
N PRO A 90 -7.20 -0.91 -3.02
CA PRO A 90 -6.60 0.40 -3.15
C PRO A 90 -7.19 1.34 -2.09
N GLN A 91 -6.32 2.05 -1.38
CA GLN A 91 -6.73 3.07 -0.43
C GLN A 91 -7.03 4.36 -1.18
N ARG A 92 -8.17 4.97 -0.84
CA ARG A 92 -8.60 6.22 -1.46
C ARG A 92 -7.92 7.39 -0.79
N THR A 93 -7.12 8.12 -1.56
CA THR A 93 -6.70 9.48 -1.20
C THR A 93 -7.76 10.46 -1.70
N ASN A 94 -8.56 11.02 -0.78
CA ASN A 94 -9.50 12.09 -1.10
C ASN A 94 -8.83 13.48 -1.05
N LEU A 95 -7.52 13.52 -0.78
CA LEU A 95 -6.78 14.77 -0.61
C LEU A 95 -6.23 15.29 -1.95
N PRO A 96 -6.05 16.61 -2.07
CA PRO A 96 -5.22 17.20 -3.12
C PRO A 96 -3.81 16.58 -3.11
N ARG A 97 -3.22 16.40 -4.29
CA ARG A 97 -1.91 15.74 -4.48
C ARG A 97 -0.74 16.46 -3.81
N ASP A 98 -0.91 17.72 -3.44
CA ASP A 98 0.13 18.54 -2.81
C ASP A 98 0.39 18.16 -1.34
N GLU A 99 -0.37 17.18 -0.82
CA GLU A 99 -0.28 16.66 0.56
C GLU A 99 0.42 15.29 0.64
N ASP A 100 1.00 14.78 -0.46
CA ASP A 100 1.81 13.56 -0.45
C ASP A 100 3.08 13.77 0.41
N LEU A 101 3.45 12.78 1.22
CA LEU A 101 4.62 12.82 2.12
C LEU A 101 5.92 12.38 1.44
N VAL A 102 5.86 12.13 0.13
CA VAL A 102 6.98 11.64 -0.68
C VAL A 102 7.06 12.39 -2.01
N ASP A 103 8.28 12.65 -2.45
CA ASP A 103 8.55 13.14 -3.79
C ASP A 103 8.87 11.97 -4.73
N ILE A 104 8.30 11.99 -5.93
CA ILE A 104 8.65 11.04 -6.99
C ILE A 104 9.89 11.58 -7.72
N ILE A 105 11.03 10.88 -7.59
CA ILE A 105 12.27 11.24 -8.28
C ILE A 105 12.32 10.63 -9.68
N ASP A 106 11.98 9.35 -9.79
CA ASP A 106 11.95 8.62 -11.05
C ASP A 106 11.02 7.41 -10.94
N ALA A 107 10.48 6.98 -12.05
CA ALA A 107 9.70 5.75 -12.13
C ALA A 107 9.83 5.18 -13.53
N LYS A 108 10.20 3.92 -13.64
CA LYS A 108 10.44 3.27 -14.93
C LYS A 108 9.84 1.89 -14.91
N SER A 109 9.17 1.53 -16.00
CA SER A 109 8.82 0.15 -16.30
C SER A 109 9.11 -0.13 -17.76
N HIS A 110 9.68 -1.29 -18.03
CA HIS A 110 9.97 -1.74 -19.38
C HIS A 110 9.13 -2.99 -19.65
N PRO A 111 8.35 -3.02 -20.75
CA PRO A 111 7.83 -4.28 -21.26
C PRO A 111 9.02 -5.17 -21.58
N GLY A 112 9.03 -6.42 -21.09
CA GLY A 112 10.09 -7.36 -21.44
C GLY A 112 10.19 -7.50 -22.96
N GLN A 113 11.28 -7.03 -23.56
CA GLN A 113 11.52 -7.23 -24.99
C GLN A 113 12.07 -8.63 -25.21
N THR A 114 11.19 -9.60 -25.51
CA THR A 114 11.54 -10.84 -26.25
C THR A 114 10.28 -11.55 -26.72
N SER A 115 10.35 -12.13 -27.93
CA SER A 115 9.28 -12.79 -28.69
C SER A 115 8.74 -14.13 -28.11
N SER A 116 8.99 -14.42 -26.83
CA SER A 116 8.49 -15.61 -26.13
C SER A 116 7.52 -15.19 -25.03
N ARG A 117 6.57 -16.07 -24.66
CA ARG A 117 5.59 -15.93 -23.55
C ARG A 117 6.18 -15.59 -22.16
N SER A 118 7.49 -15.34 -22.07
CA SER A 118 8.27 -15.02 -20.88
C SER A 118 8.55 -13.51 -20.79
N GLN A 119 7.52 -12.69 -20.82
CA GLN A 119 7.67 -11.24 -20.79
C GLN A 119 7.90 -10.78 -19.33
N LEU A 120 9.17 -10.56 -18.97
CA LEU A 120 9.55 -10.00 -17.68
C LEU A 120 9.29 -8.48 -17.68
N VAL A 121 8.37 -8.01 -16.83
CA VAL A 121 8.18 -6.57 -16.61
C VAL A 121 9.20 -6.12 -15.58
N LYS A 122 10.30 -5.49 -16.02
CA LYS A 122 11.27 -4.86 -15.11
C LYS A 122 10.82 -3.44 -14.79
N GLY A 123 10.93 -3.04 -13.53
CA GLY A 123 10.66 -1.65 -13.17
C GLY A 123 11.13 -1.27 -11.78
N SER A 124 11.39 0.02 -11.61
CA SER A 124 11.86 0.63 -10.37
C SER A 124 11.16 1.96 -10.16
N ILE A 125 10.85 2.27 -8.91
CA ILE A 125 10.34 3.57 -8.48
C ILE A 125 11.35 4.13 -7.49
N GLN A 126 11.75 5.38 -7.71
CA GLN A 126 12.60 6.15 -6.81
C GLN A 126 11.74 7.22 -6.14
N LEU A 127 11.62 7.09 -4.83
CA LEU A 127 10.92 8.04 -3.97
C LEU A 127 11.93 8.71 -3.05
N ARG A 128 11.71 9.99 -2.77
CA ARG A 128 12.37 10.70 -1.68
C ARG A 128 11.34 10.93 -0.59
N GLY A 129 11.70 10.61 0.64
CA GLY A 129 10.83 10.77 1.81
C GLY A 129 11.57 10.35 3.07
N TYR A 130 10.88 10.44 4.21
CA TYR A 130 11.44 10.05 5.50
C TYR A 130 11.07 8.61 5.82
N LEU A 131 12.10 7.77 5.98
CA LEU A 131 11.93 6.43 6.50
C LEU A 131 11.84 6.48 8.02
N LEU A 132 10.78 5.89 8.55
CA LEU A 132 10.57 5.74 9.98
C LEU A 132 11.03 4.35 10.41
N GLU A 133 11.82 4.29 11.48
CA GLU A 133 12.03 3.05 12.21
C GLU A 133 10.78 2.75 13.02
N MET A 134 10.24 1.54 12.84
CA MET A 134 8.92 1.16 13.36
C MET A 134 8.87 1.21 14.89
N PRO A 135 8.12 2.13 15.52
CA PRO A 135 7.64 1.89 16.87
C PRO A 135 6.54 0.83 16.81
N SER A 136 6.42 0.02 17.86
CA SER A 136 5.63 -1.21 17.96
C SER A 136 4.08 -1.06 17.83
N THR A 137 3.57 0.03 17.26
CA THR A 137 2.13 0.35 17.23
C THR A 137 1.72 0.86 15.86
N ILE A 138 1.69 -0.09 14.93
CA ILE A 138 1.32 0.12 13.56
C ILE A 138 0.44 -1.05 13.15
N TYR A 139 -0.73 -0.77 12.56
CA TYR A 139 -1.48 -1.79 11.84
C TYR A 139 -0.74 -2.04 10.53
N ALA A 140 0.01 -3.14 10.48
CA ALA A 140 0.74 -3.55 9.29
C ALA A 140 0.04 -4.75 8.66
N CYS A 141 -0.28 -4.62 7.39
CA CYS A 141 -0.88 -5.68 6.58
C CYS A 141 0.20 -6.21 5.62
N PRO A 142 0.61 -7.49 5.75
CA PRO A 142 1.63 -8.07 4.89
C PRO A 142 1.06 -8.30 3.48
N ASP A 143 1.91 -8.13 2.46
CA ASP A 143 1.51 -8.40 1.07
C ASP A 143 1.35 -9.91 0.80
N THR A 144 2.07 -10.77 1.54
CA THR A 144 2.06 -12.25 1.36
C THR A 144 2.22 -12.99 2.69
N LEU A 145 1.85 -14.27 2.74
CA LEU A 145 1.95 -15.11 3.95
C LEU A 145 3.38 -15.33 4.45
N GLU A 146 4.39 -15.23 3.57
CA GLU A 146 5.79 -15.36 3.96
C GLU A 146 6.30 -14.13 4.72
N THR A 147 5.62 -12.99 4.58
CA THR A 147 5.98 -11.78 5.31
C THR A 147 5.35 -11.83 6.69
N THR A 148 6.19 -12.06 7.72
CA THR A 148 5.74 -12.01 9.11
C THR A 148 6.43 -10.87 9.83
N PHE A 149 5.67 -9.90 10.34
CA PHE A 149 6.20 -8.81 11.16
C PHE A 149 6.53 -9.30 12.58
N LYS A 150 7.46 -10.24 12.71
CA LYS A 150 7.94 -10.79 13.98
C LYS A 150 9.20 -10.06 14.45
N GLY A 151 9.44 -10.08 15.76
CA GLY A 151 10.64 -9.49 16.34
C GLY A 151 11.92 -10.13 15.79
N GLY A 152 12.87 -9.31 15.35
CA GLY A 152 14.18 -9.73 14.83
C GLY A 152 14.43 -9.35 13.37
N GLU A 153 13.39 -9.06 12.59
CA GLU A 153 13.52 -8.52 11.23
C GLU A 153 13.46 -6.99 11.24
N SER A 154 14.34 -6.35 10.45
CA SER A 154 14.36 -4.88 10.31
C SER A 154 13.50 -4.44 9.14
N PHE A 155 12.42 -3.72 9.44
CA PHE A 155 11.55 -3.08 8.45
C PHE A 155 11.63 -1.56 8.59
N SER A 156 11.48 -0.87 7.47
CA SER A 156 11.34 0.58 7.41
C SER A 156 9.92 0.95 6.98
N SER A 157 9.36 1.98 7.58
CA SER A 157 8.08 2.54 7.14
C SER A 157 8.29 3.78 6.29
N LEU A 158 7.59 3.86 5.18
CA LEU A 158 7.52 5.06 4.34
C LEU A 158 6.08 5.59 4.31
N PRO A 159 5.73 6.59 5.12
CA PRO A 159 4.46 7.31 4.99
C PRO A 159 4.29 7.82 3.56
N LEU A 160 3.11 7.59 2.97
CA LEU A 160 2.81 8.06 1.62
C LEU A 160 1.89 9.28 1.64
N SER A 161 0.82 9.22 2.44
CA SER A 161 -0.17 10.31 2.49
C SER A 161 -0.88 10.31 3.84
N PRO A 162 -1.18 11.50 4.42
CA PRO A 162 -2.16 11.63 5.48
C PRO A 162 -3.56 11.67 4.85
N THR A 163 -4.59 11.37 5.63
CA THR A 163 -5.98 11.62 5.28
C THR A 163 -6.73 12.05 6.53
N LEU A 164 -7.33 13.24 6.45
CA LEU A 164 -8.25 13.70 7.49
C LEU A 164 -9.56 12.93 7.35
N ARG A 165 -9.94 12.20 8.40
CA ARG A 165 -11.19 11.47 8.49
C ARG A 165 -12.06 12.10 9.57
N ARG A 166 -13.37 12.00 9.36
CA ARG A 166 -14.39 12.37 10.33
C ARG A 166 -15.16 11.13 10.71
N GLN A 167 -15.27 10.86 12.00
CA GLN A 167 -16.07 9.78 12.54
C GLN A 167 -17.22 10.35 13.37
N VAL A 168 -18.42 9.86 13.13
CA VAL A 168 -19.61 10.22 13.91
C VAL A 168 -20.05 8.96 14.64
N ASN A 169 -19.80 8.90 15.95
CA ASN A 169 -20.12 7.73 16.77
C ASN A 169 -21.61 7.68 17.13
N ASN A 170 -22.22 8.84 17.36
CA ASN A 170 -23.64 9.03 17.61
C ASN A 170 -24.06 10.41 17.09
N GLU A 171 -24.94 10.47 16.10
CA GLU A 171 -25.37 11.73 15.47
C GLU A 171 -26.14 12.64 16.45
N ASP A 172 -26.82 12.07 17.44
CA ASP A 172 -27.60 12.82 18.42
C ASP A 172 -26.72 13.44 19.53
N GLU A 173 -25.60 12.80 19.87
CA GLU A 173 -24.67 13.27 20.92
C GLU A 173 -23.50 14.09 20.37
N ASN A 174 -23.00 13.75 19.18
CA ASN A 174 -21.93 14.47 18.50
C ASN A 174 -22.23 14.61 16.99
N PRO A 175 -23.13 15.53 16.60
CA PRO A 175 -23.53 15.72 15.20
C PRO A 175 -22.38 16.22 14.30
N VAL A 176 -21.33 16.81 14.89
CA VAL A 176 -20.15 17.29 14.15
C VAL A 176 -19.18 16.14 13.88
N GLY A 177 -19.09 15.15 14.75
CA GLY A 177 -18.13 14.06 14.71
C GLY A 177 -16.73 14.47 15.20
N GLU A 178 -15.87 13.48 15.38
CA GLU A 178 -14.47 13.66 15.74
C GLU A 178 -13.59 13.57 14.49
N LEU A 179 -12.64 14.51 14.39
CA LEU A 179 -11.64 14.52 13.35
C LEU A 179 -10.38 13.80 13.82
N PHE A 180 -9.84 12.94 12.95
CA PHE A 180 -8.57 12.29 13.20
C PHE A 180 -7.80 12.16 11.89
N VAL A 181 -6.47 12.10 12.02
CA VAL A 181 -5.58 11.90 10.87
C VAL A 181 -5.20 10.43 10.82
N ILE A 182 -5.44 9.84 9.67
CA ILE A 182 -4.87 8.54 9.30
C ILE A 182 -3.64 8.81 8.43
N THR A 183 -2.53 8.19 8.74
CA THR A 183 -1.35 8.15 7.87
C THR A 183 -1.18 6.74 7.35
N GLU A 184 -1.20 6.60 6.03
CA GLU A 184 -1.01 5.33 5.35
C GLU A 184 0.33 5.34 4.62
N GLY A 185 0.98 4.18 4.56
CA GLY A 185 2.29 4.08 3.92
C GLY A 185 2.74 2.66 3.64
N LEU A 186 3.97 2.54 3.14
CA LEU A 186 4.56 1.27 2.76
C LEU A 186 5.38 0.69 3.90
N VAL A 187 5.29 -0.62 4.09
CA VAL A 187 6.28 -1.39 4.85
C VAL A 187 7.32 -1.91 3.88
N LEU A 188 8.58 -1.57 4.17
CA LEU A 188 9.72 -1.79 3.31
C LEU A 188 10.76 -2.68 3.99
N GLN A 189 11.30 -3.63 3.24
CA GLN A 189 12.42 -4.48 3.66
C GLN A 189 13.66 -4.11 2.84
N ALA A 190 14.77 -3.81 3.51
CA ALA A 190 16.02 -3.49 2.82
C ALA A 190 16.55 -4.70 2.03
N VAL A 191 17.09 -4.46 0.84
CA VAL A 191 17.72 -5.50 0.03
C VAL A 191 19.19 -5.61 0.41
N SER A 192 19.61 -6.76 0.96
CA SER A 192 20.98 -7.00 1.41
C SER A 192 22.01 -6.72 0.31
N GLY A 193 23.03 -5.93 0.64
CA GLY A 193 24.12 -5.57 -0.28
C GLY A 193 23.77 -4.52 -1.34
N ALA A 194 22.56 -3.96 -1.32
CA ALA A 194 22.06 -3.03 -2.34
C ALA A 194 21.61 -1.69 -1.75
N GLY A 195 22.46 -0.99 -0.99
CA GLY A 195 22.27 0.42 -0.59
C GLY A 195 20.83 0.83 -0.20
N SER A 196 20.39 2.01 -0.64
CA SER A 196 19.02 2.55 -0.45
C SER A 196 17.97 1.84 -1.33
N THR A 197 18.07 0.53 -1.50
CA THR A 197 17.09 -0.29 -2.26
C THR A 197 16.22 -1.08 -1.30
N TYR A 198 14.92 -0.99 -1.52
CA TYR A 198 13.93 -1.63 -0.68
C TYR A 198 12.96 -2.45 -1.51
N LYS A 199 12.48 -3.54 -0.92
CA LYS A 199 11.33 -4.31 -1.39
C LYS A 199 10.11 -3.92 -0.57
N ARG A 200 9.00 -3.62 -1.25
CA ARG A 200 7.69 -3.51 -0.61
C ARG A 200 7.26 -4.89 -0.10
N VAL A 201 6.88 -4.96 1.17
CA VAL A 201 6.43 -6.19 1.83
C VAL A 201 5.07 -6.05 2.53
N GLY A 202 4.52 -4.85 2.57
CA GLY A 202 3.20 -4.61 3.14
C GLY A 202 2.81 -3.15 3.08
N GLN A 203 1.67 -2.87 3.69
CA GLN A 203 1.11 -1.55 3.90
C GLN A 203 0.92 -1.33 5.39
N PHE A 204 1.05 -0.09 5.83
CA PHE A 204 0.74 0.27 7.19
C PHE A 204 -0.25 1.40 7.31
N VAL A 205 -0.95 1.41 8.44
CA VAL A 205 -1.87 2.46 8.86
C VAL A 205 -1.55 2.89 10.29
N VAL A 206 -1.32 4.19 10.47
CA VAL A 206 -1.20 4.84 11.78
C VAL A 206 -2.33 5.84 11.93
N THR A 207 -2.96 5.85 13.10
CA THR A 207 -3.86 6.93 13.53
C THR A 207 -3.14 7.75 14.59
N SER A 208 -3.34 9.07 14.63
CA SER A 208 -2.70 9.88 15.68
C SER A 208 -3.06 9.35 17.08
N LEU A 209 -2.06 9.37 17.97
CA LEU A 209 -1.92 8.59 19.21
C LEU A 209 -3.07 8.64 20.23
N ASP A 210 -4.03 9.54 20.09
CA ASP A 210 -5.17 9.64 21.03
C ASP A 210 -6.25 8.56 20.78
N ASN A 211 -6.21 7.82 19.66
CA ASN A 211 -7.26 6.85 19.28
C ASN A 211 -6.80 5.38 19.09
N ALA A 212 -5.61 5.01 19.61
CA ALA A 212 -5.11 3.63 19.50
C ALA A 212 -6.04 2.57 20.14
N SER A 213 -6.86 2.96 21.12
CA SER A 213 -7.87 2.12 21.78
C SER A 213 -8.96 1.61 20.83
N PHE A 214 -9.24 2.33 19.74
CA PHE A 214 -10.34 2.01 18.82
C PHE A 214 -10.18 0.65 18.12
N PHE A 215 -8.94 0.28 17.82
CA PHE A 215 -8.64 -0.98 17.14
C PHE A 215 -8.28 -2.13 18.10
N GLY A 216 -8.53 -1.97 19.41
CA GLY A 216 -8.25 -3.01 20.41
C GLY A 216 -6.79 -3.10 20.81
N LEU A 217 -6.12 -1.96 20.99
CA LEU A 217 -4.77 -1.89 21.58
C LEU A 217 -4.82 -1.16 22.91
N ILE A 218 -4.20 -1.74 23.93
CA ILE A 218 -4.03 -1.09 25.23
C ILE A 218 -2.69 -0.37 25.21
N THR A 219 -2.70 0.95 25.32
CA THR A 219 -1.49 1.76 25.45
C THR A 219 -1.20 2.03 26.92
N THR A 220 -0.03 1.60 27.39
CA THR A 220 0.45 2.02 28.72
C THR A 220 1.47 3.13 28.54
N ALA A 221 1.12 4.33 29.05
CA ALA A 221 2.04 5.46 29.04
C ALA A 221 3.27 5.13 29.92
N PRO A 222 4.49 5.39 29.43
CA PRO A 222 5.68 5.16 30.23
C PRO A 222 5.70 6.12 31.42
N LYS A 223 5.99 5.59 32.61
CA LYS A 223 6.01 6.35 33.87
C LYS A 223 7.15 7.38 33.97
N SER A 224 7.98 7.51 32.94
CA SER A 224 9.08 8.49 32.89
C SER A 224 9.31 9.04 31.48
N ARG A 225 9.75 10.31 31.41
CA ARG A 225 10.14 10.97 30.16
C ARG A 225 11.33 10.23 29.54
N GLY A 226 11.08 9.52 28.44
CA GLY A 226 12.07 8.74 27.70
C GLY A 226 11.80 7.23 27.66
N GLY A 227 10.74 6.73 28.31
CA GLY A 227 10.35 5.33 28.17
C GLY A 227 9.68 5.04 26.82
N VAL A 228 9.91 3.83 26.29
CA VAL A 228 9.17 3.29 25.15
C VAL A 228 7.81 2.80 25.66
N ALA A 229 6.71 3.30 25.08
CA ALA A 229 5.38 2.82 25.41
C ALA A 229 5.24 1.35 25.00
N LEU A 230 4.80 0.50 25.92
CA LEU A 230 4.52 -0.91 25.67
C LEU A 230 3.03 -1.03 25.34
N ILE A 231 2.76 -1.55 24.14
CA ILE A 231 1.42 -1.62 23.56
C ILE A 231 1.16 -3.07 23.19
N SER A 232 0.13 -3.65 23.79
CA SER A 232 -0.28 -5.05 23.59
C SER A 232 -1.68 -5.12 22.98
N ALA A 233 -1.95 -6.21 22.25
CA ALA A 233 -3.30 -6.53 21.80
C ALA A 233 -4.24 -6.64 23.01
N ASP A 234 -5.44 -6.05 22.89
CA ASP A 234 -6.50 -6.20 23.88
C ASP A 234 -7.13 -7.59 23.71
N GLU A 235 -6.67 -8.54 24.53
CA GLU A 235 -7.17 -9.92 24.50
C GLU A 235 -8.63 -10.05 24.98
N SER A 236 -9.27 -8.98 25.44
CA SER A 236 -10.66 -8.99 25.91
C SER A 236 -11.71 -9.06 24.79
N ARG A 237 -11.32 -8.81 23.52
CA ARG A 237 -12.21 -8.88 22.34
C ARG A 237 -12.06 -10.16 21.52
N LYS A 238 -11.94 -11.32 22.18
CA LYS A 238 -12.14 -12.61 21.50
C LYS A 238 -13.64 -12.88 21.39
N SER A 239 -14.20 -12.71 20.20
CA SER A 239 -15.48 -13.28 19.78
C SER A 239 -15.25 -14.36 18.73
#